data_AF-A0A087E1R8-F1
#
_entry.id   AF-A0A087E1R8-F1
#
_cell.length_a   1.000
_cell.length_b   1.000
_cell.length_c   1.000
_cell.angle_alpha   90.00
_cell.angle_beta   90.00
_cell.angle_gamma   90.00
#
_symmetry.space_group_name_H-M   'P 1'
#
loop_
_entity.id
_entity.type
_entity.pdbx_description
1 polymer ?
#
loop_
_entity_poly.entity_id
_entity_poly.type
_entity_poly.pdbx_seq_one_letter_code
_entity_poly.pdbx_strand_id
1 'polypeptide(L)'
;ADLIILDEFGYVPFDIDGARLLYQIITGSYERRSIIFTTNIEFSKWGTIFADDKLAAAIIDRIVHHGRLIEFTGPSRRVSEALMFGKEIHNQ
;
A
#
# COMPACT_ATOMS: atom_id res chain seq x y z
N ALA A 1 -11.66 16.29 5.06
CA ALA A 1 -10.26 15.86 4.94
C ALA A 1 -9.96 15.67 3.47
N ASP A 2 -8.90 16.30 2.99
CA ASP A 2 -8.57 16.40 1.55
C ASP A 2 -7.51 15.37 1.11
N LEU A 3 -6.91 14.68 2.08
CA LEU A 3 -5.91 13.62 1.91
C LEU A 3 -6.29 12.39 2.75
N ILE A 4 -6.17 11.21 2.15
CA ILE A 4 -6.27 9.91 2.81
C ILE A 4 -4.95 9.17 2.64
N ILE A 5 -4.45 8.54 3.70
CA ILE A 5 -3.24 7.69 3.65
C ILE A 5 -3.65 6.29 4.07
N LEU A 6 -3.41 5.33 3.19
CA LEU A 6 -3.58 3.90 3.43
C LEU A 6 -2.18 3.29 3.56
N ASP A 7 -1.74 3.16 4.80
CA ASP A 7 -0.43 2.59 5.14
C ASP A 7 -0.51 1.06 5.25
N GLU A 8 0.56 0.37 4.87
CA GLU A 8 0.68 -1.10 4.87
C GLU A 8 -0.48 -1.81 4.13
N PHE A 9 -0.96 -1.19 3.05
CA PHE A 9 -2.11 -1.64 2.30
C PHE A 9 -1.93 -3.07 1.78
N GLY A 10 -2.88 -3.94 2.14
CA GLY A 10 -2.93 -5.34 1.73
C GLY A 10 -2.14 -6.31 2.60
N TYR A 11 -1.42 -5.85 3.63
CA TYR A 11 -0.67 -6.74 4.53
C TYR A 11 -1.60 -7.70 5.30
N VAL A 12 -2.74 -7.19 5.78
CA VAL A 12 -3.80 -7.99 6.39
C VAL A 12 -4.91 -8.19 5.34
N PRO A 13 -5.34 -9.44 5.08
CA PRO A 13 -6.43 -9.68 4.16
C PRO A 13 -7.74 -9.09 4.71
N PHE A 14 -8.49 -8.42 3.85
CA PHE A 14 -9.84 -7.98 4.16
C PHE A 14 -10.83 -9.11 3.91
N ASP A 15 -11.91 -9.14 4.69
CA ASP A 15 -13.09 -9.88 4.30
C ASP A 15 -13.81 -9.15 3.14
N ILE A 16 -14.79 -9.82 2.54
CA ILE A 16 -15.53 -9.28 1.38
C ILE A 16 -16.19 -7.95 1.71
N ASP A 17 -16.73 -7.79 2.91
CA ASP A 17 -17.42 -6.57 3.30
C ASP A 17 -16.43 -5.42 3.58
N GLY A 18 -15.29 -5.70 4.20
CA GLY A 18 -14.18 -4.75 4.35
C GLY A 18 -13.64 -4.28 3.00
N ALA A 19 -13.44 -5.20 2.05
CA ALA A 19 -13.01 -4.88 0.70
C ALA A 19 -14.00 -3.95 -0.04
N ARG A 20 -15.31 -4.19 0.12
CA ARG A 20 -16.38 -3.34 -0.45
C ARG A 20 -16.40 -1.95 0.16
N LEU A 21 -16.25 -1.83 1.47
CA LEU A 21 -16.18 -0.53 2.16
C LEU A 21 -14.95 0.26 1.70
N LEU A 22 -13.81 -0.41 1.58
CA LEU A 22 -12.58 0.20 1.10
C LEU A 22 -12.71 0.67 -0.35
N TYR A 23 -13.37 -0.13 -1.21
CA TYR A 23 -13.71 0.27 -2.57
C TYR A 23 -14.56 1.55 -2.60
N GLN A 24 -15.57 1.67 -1.75
CA GLN A 24 -16.40 2.89 -1.67
C GLN A 24 -15.59 4.13 -1.26
N ILE A 25 -14.63 3.97 -0.34
CA ILE A 25 -13.73 5.06 0.07
C ILE A 25 -12.84 5.50 -1.09
N ILE A 26 -12.22 4.54 -1.81
CA ILE A 26 -11.31 4.84 -2.92
C ILE A 26 -12.07 5.48 -4.08
N THR A 27 -13.20 4.90 -4.48
CA THR A 27 -14.02 5.44 -5.57
C THR A 27 -14.66 6.78 -5.23
N GLY A 28 -15.11 6.99 -3.99
CA GLY A 28 -15.64 8.27 -3.54
C GLY A 28 -14.59 9.39 -3.47
N SER A 29 -13.31 9.02 -3.44
CA SER A 29 -12.17 9.94 -3.40
C SER A 29 -11.59 10.23 -4.79
N TYR A 30 -11.85 9.36 -5.78
CA TYR A 30 -11.42 9.56 -7.16
C TYR A 30 -11.87 10.95 -7.68
N GLU A 31 -10.93 11.70 -8.25
CA GLU A 31 -11.11 13.10 -8.74
C GLU A 31 -11.58 14.12 -7.70
N ARG A 32 -11.65 13.75 -6.41
CA ARG A 32 -12.15 14.62 -5.33
C ARG A 32 -11.16 14.84 -4.20
N ARG A 33 -10.32 13.85 -3.90
CA ARG A 33 -9.34 13.86 -2.80
C ARG A 33 -8.06 13.17 -3.23
N SER A 34 -6.95 13.56 -2.62
CA SER A 34 -5.69 12.83 -2.80
C SER A 34 -5.68 11.57 -1.95
N ILE A 35 -5.15 10.47 -2.48
CA ILE A 35 -4.92 9.23 -1.74
C ILE A 35 -3.45 8.81 -1.91
N ILE A 36 -2.80 8.47 -0.80
CA ILE A 36 -1.49 7.84 -0.78
C ILE A 36 -1.66 6.39 -0.32
N PHE A 37 -1.08 5.47 -1.06
CA PHE A 37 -0.98 4.05 -0.70
C PHE A 37 0.48 3.73 -0.41
N THR A 38 0.76 3.07 0.71
CA THR A 38 2.02 2.35 0.90
C THR A 38 1.70 0.87 0.89
N THR A 39 2.46 0.09 0.13
CA THR A 39 2.24 -1.36 0.05
C THR A 39 3.55 -2.06 -0.29
N ASN A 40 3.71 -3.26 0.24
CA ASN A 40 4.73 -4.21 -0.18
C ASN A 40 4.18 -5.25 -1.18
N ILE A 41 2.95 -5.05 -1.66
CA ILE A 41 2.25 -5.97 -2.56
C ILE A 41 2.11 -5.33 -3.94
N GLU A 42 2.64 -6.03 -4.92
CA GLU A 42 2.52 -5.67 -6.34
C GLU A 42 1.05 -5.60 -6.78
N PHE A 43 0.72 -4.67 -7.69
CA PHE A 43 -0.64 -4.50 -8.22
C PHE A 43 -1.25 -5.80 -8.77
N SER A 44 -0.44 -6.69 -9.34
CA SER A 44 -0.84 -8.00 -9.85
C SER A 44 -1.53 -8.89 -8.80
N LYS A 45 -1.25 -8.66 -7.51
CA LYS A 45 -1.77 -9.43 -6.38
C LYS A 45 -2.96 -8.77 -5.68
N TRP A 46 -3.37 -7.57 -6.10
CA TRP A 46 -4.43 -6.83 -5.42
C TRP A 46 -5.81 -7.49 -5.52
N GLY A 47 -6.01 -8.41 -6.48
CA GLY A 47 -7.19 -9.27 -6.51
C GLY A 47 -7.41 -10.05 -5.21
N THR A 48 -6.33 -10.45 -4.54
CA THR A 48 -6.41 -11.13 -3.23
C THR A 48 -6.86 -10.20 -2.10
N ILE A 49 -6.58 -8.90 -2.21
CA ILE A 49 -6.96 -7.88 -1.23
C ILE A 49 -8.45 -7.54 -1.37
N PHE A 50 -8.92 -7.46 -2.61
CA PHE A 50 -10.31 -7.11 -2.93
C PHE A 50 -11.24 -8.31 -3.11
N ALA A 51 -10.72 -9.54 -2.98
CA ALA A 51 -11.40 -10.80 -3.27
C ALA A 51 -12.05 -10.87 -4.67
N ASP A 52 -11.62 -10.02 -5.61
CA ASP A 52 -12.13 -9.91 -6.98
C ASP A 52 -11.10 -9.20 -7.87
N ASP A 53 -10.55 -9.92 -8.85
CA ASP A 53 -9.56 -9.39 -9.79
C ASP A 53 -10.10 -8.24 -10.66
N LYS A 54 -11.40 -8.26 -11.00
CA LYS A 54 -12.03 -7.20 -11.79
C LYS A 54 -12.16 -5.93 -10.96
N LEU A 55 -12.51 -6.08 -9.68
CA LEU A 55 -12.59 -4.95 -8.76
C LEU A 55 -11.21 -4.34 -8.53
N ALA A 56 -10.19 -5.18 -8.31
CA ALA A 56 -8.82 -4.74 -8.18
C ALA A 56 -8.33 -3.97 -9.42
N ALA A 57 -8.54 -4.52 -10.63
CA ALA A 57 -8.16 -3.86 -11.87
C ALA A 57 -8.83 -2.49 -12.03
N ALA A 58 -10.13 -2.38 -11.71
CA ALA A 58 -10.87 -1.13 -11.78
C ALA A 58 -10.37 -0.08 -10.78
N ILE A 59 -9.89 -0.50 -9.61
CA ILE A 59 -9.27 0.39 -8.61
C ILE A 59 -7.89 0.84 -9.08
N ILE A 60 -7.06 -0.10 -9.54
CA ILE A 60 -5.72 0.18 -10.05
C ILE A 60 -5.80 1.21 -11.17
N ASP A 61 -6.69 1.02 -12.14
CA ASP A 61 -6.93 1.94 -13.26
C ASP A 61 -7.18 3.38 -12.79
N ARG A 62 -8.05 3.56 -11.78
CA ARG A 62 -8.36 4.87 -11.18
C ARG A 62 -7.17 5.48 -10.46
N ILE A 63 -6.37 4.66 -9.76
CA ILE A 63 -5.19 5.13 -9.04
C ILE A 63 -4.12 5.58 -10.04
N VAL A 64 -3.85 4.79 -11.08
CA VAL A 64 -2.78 5.09 -12.03
C VAL A 64 -3.13 6.22 -13.00
N HIS A 65 -4.41 6.47 -13.27
CA HIS A 65 -4.84 7.53 -14.19
C HIS A 65 -4.35 8.92 -13.78
N HIS A 66 -4.32 9.22 -12.48
CA HIS A 66 -3.83 10.50 -11.94
C HIS A 66 -2.70 10.35 -10.90
N GLY A 67 -2.33 9.11 -10.57
CA GLY A 67 -1.33 8.81 -9.56
C GLY A 67 0.09 8.80 -10.10
N ARG A 68 1.03 8.68 -9.16
CA ARG A 68 2.45 8.43 -9.44
C ARG A 68 2.87 7.20 -8.66
N LEU A 69 3.49 6.24 -9.35
CA LEU A 69 4.11 5.09 -8.69
C LEU A 69 5.54 5.47 -8.28
N ILE A 70 5.84 5.27 -7.00
CA ILE A 70 7.19 5.43 -6.45
C ILE A 70 7.61 4.06 -5.92
N GLU A 71 8.56 3.43 -6.61
CA GLU A 71 9.10 2.14 -6.20
C GLU A 71 10.29 2.35 -5.26
N PHE A 72 10.19 1.76 -4.07
CA PHE A 72 11.29 1.75 -3.11
C PHE A 72 12.06 0.45 -3.25
N THR A 73 13.35 0.55 -3.49
CA THR A 73 14.28 -0.59 -3.57
C THR A 73 15.38 -0.44 -2.52
N GLY A 74 16.03 -1.55 -2.20
CA GLY A 74 17.15 -1.57 -1.26
C GLY A 74 16.84 -2.25 0.07
N PRO A 75 17.86 -2.36 0.95
CA PRO A 75 17.74 -3.07 2.21
C PRO A 75 16.84 -2.34 3.21
N SER A 76 16.20 -3.11 4.10
CA SER A 76 15.43 -2.55 5.21
C SER A 76 16.29 -1.61 6.05
N ARG A 77 15.83 -0.37 6.20
CA ARG A 77 16.49 0.62 7.05
C ARG A 77 16.56 0.16 8.51
N ARG A 78 15.51 -0.49 9.00
CA ARG A 78 15.46 -1.05 10.37
C ARG A 78 16.55 -2.11 10.59
N VAL A 79 16.80 -2.95 9.59
CA VAL A 79 17.86 -3.98 9.64
C VAL A 79 19.24 -3.33 9.61
N SER A 80 19.45 -2.33 8.74
CA SER A 80 20.71 -1.58 8.69
C SER A 80 21.03 -0.95 10.04
N GLU A 81 20.07 -0.26 10.65
CA GLU A 81 20.24 0.36 11.96
C GLU A 81 20.55 -0.68 13.05
N ALA A 82 19.82 -1.80 13.09
CA ALA A 82 20.07 -2.89 14.05
C ALA A 82 21.48 -3.51 13.92
N LEU A 83 21.98 -3.68 12.68
CA LEU A 83 23.32 -4.21 12.42
C LEU A 83 24.43 -3.21 12.78
N MET A 84 24.18 -1.91 12.65
CA MET A 84 25.13 -0.86 13.05
C MET A 84 25.32 -0.85 14.57
N PHE A 85 24.23 -0.94 15.34
CA PHE A 85 24.30 -1.08 16.80
C PHE A 85 25.01 -2.37 17.24
N GLY A 86 24.77 -3.50 16.55
CA GLY A 86 25.45 -4.76 16.84
C GLY A 86 26.98 -4.70 16.63
N LYS A 87 27.46 -3.92 15.65
CA LYS A 87 28.89 -3.72 15.40
C LYS A 87 29.57 -2.87 16.48
N GLU A 88 28.91 -1.85 17.02
CA GLU A 88 29.46 -1.04 18.10
C GLU A 88 29.63 -1.83 19.41
N ILE A 89 28.71 -2.76 19.69
CA ILE A 89 28.77 -3.60 20.91
C ILE A 89 29.86 -4.68 20.81
N HIS A 90 30.16 -5.20 19.61
CA HIS A 90 31.18 -6.23 19.43
C HIS A 90 32.63 -5.70 19.31
N ASN A 91 32.79 -4.38 19.19
CA ASN A 91 34.10 -3.71 19.10
C ASN A 91 34.52 -3.06 20.43
N GLN A 92 33.85 -3.39 21.53
CA GLN A 92 34.21 -3.03 22.91
C GLN A 92 34.73 -4.27 23.66
#